data_AF-A0A410YHC2-F1
#
_entry.id   AF-A0A410YHC2-F1
#
_cell.length_a   1.000
_cell.length_b   1.000
_cell.length_c   1.000
_cell.angle_alpha   90.00
_cell.angle_beta   90.00
_cell.angle_gamma   90.00
#
_symmetry.space_group_name_H-M   'P 1'
#
loop_
_entity.id
_entity.type
_entity.pdbx_description
1 polymer ?
#
loop_
_entity_poly.entity_id
_entity_poly.type
_entity_poly.pdbx_seq_one_letter_code
_entity_poly.pdbx_strand_id
1 'polypeptide(L)'
;MADLEIDFAKLTELQSTMATVQTEFGLAEAFSEAVADLCGHDGLAGTVKDFGSQWNLRRAELITELSQIADAVRSVHDTMKELDQSLSETVESYRSPAALRAYRSEPLPTPIPTPAPPLLNASRDGGV
;
A
#
# COMPACT_ATOMS: atom_id res chain seq x y z
N MET A 1 9.48 19.05 0.29
CA MET A 1 8.26 18.62 0.98
C MET A 1 7.65 17.54 0.12
N ALA A 2 7.43 16.34 0.66
CA ALA A 2 6.85 15.25 -0.11
C ALA A 2 5.39 15.59 -0.42
N ASP A 3 5.15 15.95 -1.68
CA ASP A 3 3.84 16.21 -2.26
C ASP A 3 3.32 14.87 -2.79
N LEU A 4 2.72 14.09 -1.90
CA LEU A 4 2.21 12.76 -2.22
C LEU A 4 0.70 12.89 -2.46
N GLU A 5 0.29 13.16 -3.70
CA GLU A 5 -1.12 13.10 -4.09
C GLU A 5 -1.53 11.64 -4.33
N ILE A 6 -2.33 11.11 -3.41
CA ILE A 6 -2.93 9.77 -3.53
C ILE A 6 -4.40 9.93 -3.86
N ASP A 7 -4.78 9.43 -5.02
CA ASP A 7 -6.17 9.42 -5.46
C ASP A 7 -6.89 8.17 -4.93
N PHE A 8 -7.40 8.27 -3.70
CA PHE A 8 -8.16 7.20 -3.05
C PHE A 8 -9.46 6.85 -3.81
N ALA A 9 -10.02 7.81 -4.56
CA ALA A 9 -11.22 7.57 -5.36
C ALA A 9 -10.91 6.62 -6.53
N LYS A 10 -9.79 6.84 -7.24
CA LYS A 10 -9.33 5.92 -8.29
C LYS A 10 -8.97 4.53 -7.78
N LEU A 11 -8.36 4.43 -6.60
CA LEU A 11 -8.08 3.12 -5.99
C LEU A 11 -9.38 2.36 -5.66
N THR A 12 -10.39 3.07 -5.17
CA THR A 12 -11.72 2.50 -4.89
C THR A 12 -12.44 2.08 -6.18
N GLU A 13 -12.39 2.92 -7.22
CA GLU A 13 -12.94 2.60 -8.54
C GLU A 13 -12.28 1.37 -9.16
N LEU A 14 -10.95 1.28 -9.06
CA LEU A 14 -10.19 0.13 -9.53
C LEU A 14 -10.61 -1.14 -8.78
N GLN A 15 -10.70 -1.10 -7.44
CA GLN A 15 -11.18 -2.24 -6.66
C GLN A 15 -12.59 -2.68 -7.08
N SER A 16 -13.51 -1.74 -7.27
CA SER A 16 -14.87 -2.04 -7.73
C SER A 16 -14.87 -2.67 -9.12
N THR A 17 -14.07 -2.12 -10.05
CA THR A 17 -13.96 -2.64 -11.42
C THR A 17 -13.44 -4.07 -11.41
N MET A 18 -12.41 -4.34 -10.60
CA MET A 18 -11.85 -5.69 -10.47
C MET A 18 -12.86 -6.68 -9.88
N ALA A 19 -13.65 -6.28 -8.88
CA ALA A 19 -14.71 -7.11 -8.33
C ALA A 19 -15.80 -7.43 -9.37
N THR A 20 -16.18 -6.45 -10.21
CA THR A 20 -17.09 -6.68 -11.32
C THR A 20 -16.51 -7.66 -12.32
N VAL A 21 -15.27 -7.45 -12.76
CA VAL A 21 -14.59 -8.36 -13.71
C VAL A 21 -14.53 -9.78 -13.15
N GLN A 22 -14.11 -9.97 -11.90
CA GLN A 22 -14.09 -11.30 -11.26
C GLN A 22 -15.48 -11.95 -11.23
N THR A 23 -16.53 -11.18 -10.96
CA THR A 23 -17.90 -11.67 -10.94
C THR A 23 -18.36 -12.11 -12.32
N GLU A 24 -18.16 -11.28 -13.34
CA GLU A 24 -18.51 -11.59 -14.74
C GLU A 24 -17.76 -12.83 -15.24
N PHE A 25 -16.46 -12.91 -14.99
CA PHE A 25 -15.67 -14.10 -15.32
C PHE A 25 -16.10 -15.31 -14.49
N GLY A 26 -16.55 -15.14 -13.25
CA GLY A 26 -17.07 -16.21 -12.40
C GLY A 26 -18.40 -16.79 -12.90
N LEU A 27 -19.31 -15.92 -13.33
CA LEU A 27 -20.66 -16.26 -13.82
C LEU A 27 -20.70 -16.79 -15.25
N ALA A 28 -19.62 -16.65 -16.01
CA ALA A 28 -19.46 -17.29 -17.32
C ALA A 28 -19.36 -18.83 -17.16
N GLU A 29 -20.50 -19.46 -16.90
CA GLU A 29 -20.71 -20.90 -16.71
C GLU A 29 -20.50 -21.68 -18.02
N ALA A 30 -20.17 -22.97 -17.90
CA ALA A 30 -19.77 -23.86 -18.99
C ALA A 30 -20.90 -24.15 -20.01
N PHE A 31 -21.02 -23.32 -21.04
CA PHE A 31 -21.91 -23.57 -22.19
C PHE A 31 -21.36 -24.64 -23.16
N SER A 32 -20.06 -24.97 -23.05
CA SER A 32 -19.32 -25.75 -24.02
C SER A 32 -19.81 -27.20 -24.18
N GLU A 33 -20.25 -27.84 -23.10
CA GLU A 33 -20.80 -29.21 -23.17
C GLU A 33 -22.12 -29.24 -23.93
N ALA A 34 -23.03 -28.30 -23.64
CA ALA A 34 -24.30 -28.16 -24.33
C ALA A 34 -24.13 -27.84 -25.82
N VAL A 35 -23.16 -26.98 -26.18
CA VAL A 35 -22.86 -26.66 -27.58
C VAL A 35 -22.27 -27.85 -28.32
N ALA A 36 -21.37 -28.59 -27.68
CA ALA A 36 -20.74 -29.75 -28.30
C ALA A 36 -21.75 -30.83 -28.68
N ASP A 37 -22.77 -31.05 -27.84
CA ASP A 37 -23.83 -32.02 -28.11
C ASP A 37 -24.78 -31.55 -29.24
N LEU A 38 -24.86 -30.24 -29.50
CA LEU A 38 -25.60 -29.67 -30.64
C LEU A 38 -24.86 -29.74 -31.98
N CYS A 39 -23.55 -29.99 -32.00
CA CYS A 39 -22.75 -29.97 -33.24
C CYS A 39 -23.05 -31.12 -34.21
N GLY A 40 -23.65 -32.23 -33.74
CA GLY A 40 -24.07 -33.36 -34.57
C GLY A 40 -22.93 -34.14 -35.27
N HIS A 41 -21.66 -33.78 -35.02
CA HIS A 41 -20.48 -34.42 -35.59
C HIS A 41 -19.42 -34.65 -34.50
N ASP A 42 -19.05 -35.91 -34.28
CA ASP A 42 -18.22 -36.34 -33.14
C ASP A 42 -16.88 -35.61 -33.04
N GLY A 43 -16.20 -35.40 -34.18
CA GLY A 43 -14.91 -34.68 -34.19
C GLY A 43 -15.03 -33.19 -33.84
N LEU A 44 -16.16 -32.56 -34.19
CA LEU A 44 -16.40 -31.15 -33.88
C LEU A 44 -16.84 -31.01 -32.42
N ALA A 45 -17.69 -31.93 -31.95
CA ALA A 45 -18.07 -32.04 -30.55
C ALA A 45 -16.85 -32.21 -29.64
N GLY A 46 -15.89 -33.07 -30.01
CA GLY A 46 -14.62 -33.23 -29.30
C GLY A 46 -13.83 -31.93 -29.22
N THR A 47 -13.68 -31.24 -30.35
CA THR A 47 -12.95 -29.95 -30.40
C THR A 47 -13.62 -28.87 -29.52
N VAL A 48 -14.95 -28.80 -29.51
CA VAL A 48 -15.69 -27.84 -28.67
C VAL A 48 -15.56 -28.18 -27.18
N LYS A 49 -15.59 -29.47 -26.82
CA LYS A 49 -15.35 -29.93 -25.43
C LYS A 49 -13.92 -29.59 -24.98
N ASP A 50 -12.93 -29.86 -25.83
CA ASP A 50 -11.53 -29.56 -25.54
C ASP A 50 -11.27 -28.05 -25.40
N PHE A 51 -11.88 -27.24 -26.26
CA PHE A 51 -11.86 -25.78 -26.14
C PHE A 51 -12.51 -25.33 -24.83
N GLY A 52 -13.70 -25.86 -24.52
CA GLY A 52 -14.43 -25.53 -23.30
C GLY A 52 -13.64 -25.83 -22.02
N SER A 53 -13.01 -27.00 -21.97
CA SER A 53 -12.16 -27.43 -20.86
C SER A 53 -10.93 -26.52 -20.70
N GLN A 54 -10.21 -26.26 -21.79
CA GLN A 54 -9.05 -25.36 -21.76
C GLN A 54 -9.42 -23.93 -21.39
N TRP A 55 -10.52 -23.42 -21.95
CA TRP A 55 -11.04 -22.11 -21.59
C TRP A 55 -11.38 -22.02 -20.10
N ASN A 56 -12.03 -23.04 -19.55
CA ASN A 56 -12.36 -23.08 -18.13
C ASN A 56 -11.10 -23.03 -17.24
N LEU A 57 -10.05 -23.79 -17.59
CA LEU A 57 -8.77 -23.74 -16.89
C LEU A 57 -8.14 -22.35 -16.96
N ARG A 58 -8.02 -21.77 -18.16
CA ARG A 58 -7.44 -20.43 -18.36
C ARG A 58 -8.23 -19.33 -17.64
N ARG A 59 -9.56 -19.45 -17.62
CA ARG A 59 -10.45 -18.55 -16.88
C ARG A 59 -10.20 -18.63 -15.38
N ALA A 60 -10.04 -19.83 -14.83
CA ALA A 60 -9.72 -20.01 -13.41
C ALA A 60 -8.35 -19.42 -13.04
N GLU A 61 -7.35 -19.58 -13.91
CA GLU A 61 -6.04 -18.93 -13.76
C GLU A 61 -6.18 -17.40 -13.77
N LEU A 62 -6.91 -16.84 -14.73
CA LEU A 62 -7.14 -15.39 -14.83
C LEU A 62 -7.86 -14.81 -13.60
N ILE A 63 -8.89 -15.49 -13.09
CA ILE A 63 -9.59 -15.07 -11.86
C ILE A 63 -8.62 -15.05 -10.67
N THR A 64 -7.74 -16.05 -10.59
CA THR A 64 -6.72 -16.13 -9.54
C THR A 64 -5.73 -14.96 -9.62
N GLU A 65 -5.21 -14.67 -10.81
CA GLU A 65 -4.31 -13.53 -11.04
C GLU A 65 -4.98 -12.19 -10.74
N LEU A 66 -6.24 -12.02 -11.15
CA LEU A 66 -7.03 -10.82 -10.85
C LEU A 66 -7.23 -10.65 -9.33
N SER A 67 -7.42 -11.74 -8.59
CA SER A 67 -7.52 -11.69 -7.12
C SER A 67 -6.22 -11.19 -6.49
N GLN A 68 -5.07 -11.68 -6.96
CA GLN A 68 -3.76 -11.25 -6.45
C GLN A 68 -3.53 -9.75 -6.67
N ILE A 69 -3.89 -9.23 -7.84
CA ILE A 69 -3.78 -7.81 -8.14
C ILE A 69 -4.73 -7.01 -7.24
N ALA A 70 -5.97 -7.49 -7.03
CA ALA A 70 -6.95 -6.79 -6.20
C ALA A 70 -6.47 -6.71 -4.73
N ASP A 71 -5.87 -7.77 -4.22
CA ASP A 71 -5.30 -7.81 -2.87
C ASP A 71 -4.08 -6.88 -2.75
N ALA A 72 -3.24 -6.79 -3.78
CA ALA A 72 -2.12 -5.84 -3.80
C ALA A 72 -2.62 -4.39 -3.77
N VAL A 73 -3.63 -4.05 -4.58
CA VAL A 73 -4.25 -2.71 -4.59
C VAL A 73 -4.88 -2.39 -3.24
N ARG A 74 -5.55 -3.35 -2.60
CA ARG A 74 -6.09 -3.18 -1.24
C ARG A 74 -4.98 -2.92 -0.22
N SER A 75 -3.90 -3.70 -0.26
CA SER A 75 -2.76 -3.52 0.64
C SER A 75 -2.12 -2.14 0.51
N VAL A 76 -1.96 -1.64 -0.73
CA VAL A 76 -1.46 -0.28 -0.96
C VAL A 76 -2.42 0.74 -0.37
N HIS A 77 -3.72 0.64 -0.67
CA HIS A 77 -4.73 1.56 -0.14
C HIS A 77 -4.70 1.62 1.39
N ASP A 78 -4.68 0.47 2.06
CA ASP A 78 -4.72 0.38 3.52
C ASP A 78 -3.45 0.96 4.15
N THR A 79 -2.28 0.63 3.58
CA THR A 79 -0.99 1.19 4.03
C THR A 79 -0.98 2.71 3.92
N MET A 80 -1.46 3.26 2.81
CA MET A 80 -1.48 4.72 2.62
C MET A 80 -2.47 5.41 3.56
N LYS A 81 -3.61 4.78 3.85
CA LYS A 81 -4.58 5.29 4.81
C LYS A 81 -4.04 5.27 6.24
N GLU A 82 -3.36 4.20 6.64
CA GLU A 82 -2.68 4.13 7.95
C GLU A 82 -1.59 5.21 8.09
N LEU A 83 -0.79 5.42 7.04
CA LEU A 83 0.21 6.47 7.01
C LEU A 83 -0.42 7.87 7.18
N ASP A 84 -1.49 8.18 6.44
CA ASP A 84 -2.20 9.45 6.54
C ASP A 84 -2.77 9.68 7.96
N GLN A 85 -3.38 8.65 8.54
CA GLN A 85 -3.90 8.73 9.90
C GLN A 85 -2.79 8.98 10.93
N SER A 86 -1.68 8.25 10.84
CA SER A 86 -0.54 8.43 11.75
C SER A 86 0.07 9.83 11.66
N LEU A 87 0.10 10.42 10.46
CA LEU A 87 0.60 11.77 10.23
C LEU A 87 -0.36 12.81 10.81
N SER A 88 -1.66 12.64 10.60
CA SER A 88 -2.70 13.51 11.15
C SER A 88 -2.68 13.54 12.68
N GLU A 89 -2.59 12.38 13.32
CA GLU A 89 -2.47 12.24 14.78
C GLU A 89 -1.21 12.95 15.29
N THR A 90 -0.08 12.78 14.59
CA THR A 90 1.18 13.46 14.91
C THR A 90 1.02 14.97 14.83
N VAL A 91 0.43 15.50 13.75
CA VAL A 91 0.21 16.95 13.58
C VAL A 91 -0.74 17.52 14.64
N GLU A 92 -1.83 16.82 14.97
CA GLU A 92 -2.78 17.27 15.99
C GLU A 92 -2.12 17.29 17.39
N SER A 93 -1.22 16.34 17.68
CA SER A 93 -0.44 16.32 18.91
C SER A 93 0.42 17.59 19.09
N TYR A 94 0.97 18.12 17.98
CA TYR A 94 1.72 19.38 17.97
C TYR A 94 0.83 20.62 17.98
N ARG A 95 -0.40 20.54 17.47
CA ARG A 95 -1.35 21.65 17.38
C ARG A 95 -2.05 21.96 18.71
N SER A 96 -2.20 20.98 19.60
CA SER A 96 -2.90 21.16 20.86
C SER A 96 -2.18 22.17 21.78
N PRO A 97 -2.84 23.26 22.23
CA PRO A 97 -2.22 24.31 23.05
C PRO A 97 -1.77 23.83 24.44
N ALA A 98 -2.17 22.64 24.87
CA ALA A 98 -1.65 21.99 26.07
C ALA A 98 -0.16 21.58 25.91
N ALA A 99 0.25 21.13 24.72
CA ALA A 99 1.63 20.75 24.42
C ALA A 99 2.57 21.98 24.34
N LEU A 100 2.08 23.07 23.74
CA LEU A 100 2.81 24.36 23.72
C LEU A 100 2.88 25.02 25.11
N ARG A 101 1.88 24.79 25.98
CA ARG A 101 1.92 25.21 27.39
C ARG A 101 2.92 24.41 28.21
N ALA A 102 3.03 23.11 28.00
CA ALA A 102 4.03 22.27 28.67
C ALA A 102 5.45 22.74 28.35
N TYR A 103 5.74 23.05 27.08
CA TYR A 103 7.05 23.57 26.65
C TYR A 103 7.35 25.00 27.15
N ARG A 104 6.33 25.85 27.32
CA ARG A 104 6.47 27.22 27.87
C ARG A 104 6.66 27.25 29.38
N SER A 105 6.30 26.18 30.09
CA SER A 105 6.30 26.12 31.56
C SER A 105 7.54 25.47 32.15
N GLU A 106 8.39 24.85 31.34
CA GLU A 106 9.69 24.36 31.79
C GLU A 106 10.68 25.54 31.93
N PRO A 107 11.35 25.70 33.07
CA PRO A 107 12.45 26.65 33.17
C PRO A 107 13.51 26.27 32.14
N LEU A 108 14.07 27.28 31.45
CA LEU A 108 15.16 27.09 30.48
C LEU A 108 16.18 26.10 31.04
N PRO A 109 16.63 25.09 30.25
CA PRO A 109 17.71 24.22 30.70
C PRO A 109 18.86 25.12 31.12
N THR A 110 19.37 24.93 32.33
CA THR A 110 20.53 25.69 32.80
C THR A 110 21.62 25.59 31.74
N PRO A 111 22.29 26.71 31.40
CA PRO A 111 23.31 26.67 30.37
C PRO A 111 24.31 25.57 30.72
N ILE A 112 24.53 24.66 29.77
CA ILE A 112 25.57 23.63 29.89
C ILE A 112 26.85 24.36 30.31
N PRO A 113 27.53 23.94 31.39
CA PRO A 113 28.76 24.60 31.79
C PRO A 113 29.69 24.61 30.59
N THR A 114 30.08 25.81 30.15
CA THR A 114 31.06 25.98 29.09
C THR A 114 32.29 25.17 29.49
N PRO A 115 32.75 24.20 28.69
CA PRO A 115 33.95 23.45 29.03
C PRO A 115 35.08 24.46 29.20
N ALA A 116 35.73 24.42 30.37
CA ALA A 116 36.86 25.28 30.66
C ALA A 116 37.88 25.17 29.52
N PRO A 117 38.39 26.28 28.98
CA PRO A 117 39.38 26.23 27.92
C PRO A 117 40.57 25.38 28.41
N PRO A 118 41.14 24.52 27.54
CA PRO A 118 42.25 23.67 27.93
C PRO A 118 43.38 24.56 28.45
N LEU A 119 43.92 24.22 29.63
CA LEU A 119 45.09 24.88 30.17
C LEU A 119 46.23 24.69 29.17
N LEU A 120 46.57 25.76 28.43
CA LEU A 120 47.81 25.84 27.70
C LEU A 120 48.95 25.65 28.71
N ASN A 121 49.61 24.50 28.63
CA ASN A 121 50.83 24.22 29.38
C ASN A 121 51.94 25.15 28.86
N ALA A 122 52.04 26.35 29.42
CA ALA A 122 53.23 27.17 29.32
C ALA A 122 54.10 26.91 30.56
N SER A 123 54.72 25.72 30.60
CA SER A 123 55.92 25.53 31.40
C SER A 123 57.08 26.29 30.75
N ARG A 124 57.50 27.34 31.44
CA ARG A 124 58.88 27.51 31.94
C ARG A 124 59.99 27.68 30.90
N ASP A 125 60.36 28.94 30.67
CA ASP A 125 61.74 29.44 30.79
C ASP A 125 61.62 30.94 31.12
N GLY A 126 62.10 31.48 32.24
CA GLY A 126 63.43 31.26 32.81
C GLY A 126 64.38 32.28 32.20
N GLY A 127 64.41 33.51 32.73
CA GLY A 127 65.23 34.59 32.19
C GLY A 127 66.72 34.45 32.49
N VAL A 128 67.55 35.00 31.60
CA VAL A 128 68.67 35.94 31.84
C VAL A 128 68.81 36.80 30.59
#